data_AF-A0A419GXB6-F1
#
_entry.id   AF-A0A419GXB6-F1
#
_cell.length_a   1.000
_cell.length_b   1.000
_cell.length_c   1.000
_cell.angle_alpha   90.00
_cell.angle_beta   90.00
_cell.angle_gamma   90.00
#
_symmetry.space_group_name_H-M   'P 1'
#
loop_
_entity.id
_entity.type
_entity.pdbx_description
1 polymer ?
#
loop_
_entity_poly.entity_id
_entity_poly.type
_entity_poly.pdbx_seq_one_letter_code
_entity_poly.pdbx_strand_id
1 'polypeptide(L)' 'MKAAASDKTLLADAVAELIEALHQKYPGIKTKPTHPVEDEDFTIEVEVPPQLSLEAVESECHKECIRL' A
#
# COMPACT_ATOMS: atom_id res chain seq x y z
N MET A 1 -24.23 7.46 15.58
CA MET A 1 -22.81 7.04 15.57
C MET A 1 -22.68 5.81 14.67
N LYS A 2 -22.37 6.00 13.38
CA LYS A 2 -22.32 4.91 12.39
C LYS A 2 -21.38 5.20 11.20
N ALA A 3 -20.42 6.12 11.37
CA ALA A 3 -19.48 6.53 10.32
C ALA A 3 -18.12 5.80 10.42
N ALA A 4 -17.61 5.58 11.63
CA ALA A 4 -16.25 5.04 11.84
C ALA A 4 -16.00 3.61 11.34
N ALA A 5 -17.05 2.81 11.11
CA ALA A 5 -16.90 1.47 10.55
C ALA A 5 -16.74 1.51 9.01
N SER A 6 -17.34 2.51 8.36
CA SER A 6 -17.32 2.70 6.91
C SER A 6 -15.93 3.13 6.45
N ASP A 7 -15.29 4.04 7.18
CA ASP A 7 -13.99 4.61 6.81
C ASP A 7 -12.85 3.58 6.91
N LYS A 8 -12.91 2.68 7.90
CA LYS A 8 -11.92 1.60 8.03
C LYS A 8 -12.05 0.54 6.93
N THR A 9 -13.27 0.22 6.51
CA THR A 9 -13.48 -0.70 5.39
C THR A 9 -13.02 -0.06 4.08
N LEU A 10 -13.34 1.22 3.85
CA LEU A 10 -12.85 1.96 2.68
C LEU A 10 -11.32 2.02 2.63
N LEU A 11 -10.66 2.28 3.76
CA LEU A 11 -9.21 2.28 3.83
C LEU A 11 -8.62 0.88 3.55
N ALA A 12 -9.22 -0.17 4.09
CA ALA A 12 -8.77 -1.54 3.84
C ALA A 12 -8.90 -1.93 2.36
N ASP A 13 -10.01 -1.55 1.72
CA ASP A 13 -10.24 -1.79 0.29
C ASP A 13 -9.22 -1.00 -0.57
N ALA A 14 -9.00 0.28 -0.26
CA ALA A 14 -8.01 1.11 -0.93
C ALA A 14 -6.58 0.54 -0.82
N VAL A 15 -6.19 0.06 0.37
CA VAL A 15 -4.89 -0.61 0.57
C VAL A 15 -4.82 -1.93 -0.21
N ALA A 16 -5.91 -2.69 -0.28
CA ALA A 16 -5.94 -3.93 -1.06
C ALA A 16 -5.75 -3.65 -2.56
N GLU A 17 -6.40 -2.61 -3.09
CA GLU A 17 -6.22 -2.17 -4.49
C GLU A 17 -4.78 -1.72 -4.78
N LEU A 18 -4.16 -0.97 -3.87
CA LEU A 18 -2.75 -0.59 -3.95
C LEU A 18 -1.84 -1.84 -4.03
N ILE A 19 -2.03 -2.80 -3.13
CA ILE A 19 -1.24 -4.04 -3.09
C ILE A 19 -1.42 -4.85 -4.37
N GLU A 20 -2.65 -4.93 -4.89
CA GLU A 20 -2.93 -5.62 -6.15
C GLU A 20 -2.23 -4.94 -7.34
N ALA A 21 -2.33 -3.62 -7.46
CA ALA A 21 -1.68 -2.86 -8.53
C ALA A 21 -0.15 -3.04 -8.50
N LEU A 22 0.46 -2.98 -7.31
CA LEU A 22 1.89 -3.18 -7.14
C LEU A 22 2.32 -4.60 -7.52
N HIS A 23 1.58 -5.64 -7.11
CA HIS A 23 1.90 -7.03 -7.47
C HIS A 23 1.72 -7.31 -8.97
N GLN A 24 0.73 -6.69 -9.62
CA GLN A 24 0.53 -6.81 -11.06
C GLN A 24 1.69 -6.17 -11.84
N LYS A 25 2.17 -5.01 -11.39
CA LYS A 25 3.24 -4.27 -12.08
C LYS A 25 4.64 -4.80 -11.77
N TYR A 26 4.86 -5.23 -10.54
CA TYR A 26 6.17 -5.65 -10.02
C TYR A 26 6.11 -7.07 -9.45
N PRO A 27 6.06 -8.10 -10.32
CA PRO A 27 6.02 -9.48 -9.87
C PRO A 27 7.28 -9.80 -9.04
N GLY A 28 7.07 -10.31 -7.83
CA GLY A 28 8.14 -10.72 -6.92
C GLY A 28 8.45 -9.75 -5.79
N ILE A 29 7.80 -8.58 -5.73
CA ILE A 29 7.75 -7.81 -4.46
C ILE A 29 6.97 -8.59 -3.42
N LYS A 30 7.24 -8.33 -2.14
CA LYS A 30 6.40 -8.84 -1.05
C LYS A 30 5.89 -7.67 -0.23
N THR A 31 4.61 -7.69 0.11
CA THR A 31 3.99 -6.68 0.97
C THR A 31 3.60 -7.30 2.30
N LYS A 32 3.85 -6.61 3.41
CA LYS A 32 3.33 -7.00 4.72
C LYS A 32 2.82 -5.78 5.48
N PRO A 33 1.70 -5.89 6.23
CA PRO A 33 1.33 -4.84 7.15
C PRO A 33 2.39 -4.71 8.25
N THR A 34 2.63 -3.48 8.69
CA THR A 34 3.49 -3.19 9.83
C THR A 34 2.70 -2.48 10.93
N HIS A 35 3.34 -2.26 12.07
CA HIS A 35 2.77 -1.37 13.07
C HIS A 35 2.58 0.03 12.46
N PRO A 36 1.47 0.71 12.79
CA PRO A 36 1.27 2.11 12.43
C PRO A 36 2.47 2.95 12.83
N VAL A 37 2.89 3.83 11.92
CA VAL A 37 3.96 4.79 12.17
C VAL A 37 3.31 6.16 12.43
N GLU A 38 3.72 6.81 13.52
CA GLU A 38 3.22 8.14 13.92
C GLU A 38 1.68 8.17 14.04
N ASP A 39 1.02 8.97 13.18
CA ASP A 39 -0.42 9.20 13.16
C ASP A 39 -1.10 8.50 11.96
N GLU A 40 -0.41 7.58 11.28
CA GLU A 40 -0.99 6.85 10.15
C GLU A 40 -2.02 5.80 10.60
N ASP A 41 -3.16 5.73 9.92
CA ASP A 41 -4.17 4.68 10.16
C ASP A 41 -3.74 3.29 9.65
N PHE A 42 -2.78 3.24 8.72
CA PHE A 42 -2.26 2.02 8.12
C PHE A 42 -0.84 2.20 7.58
N THR A 43 0.03 1.22 7.78
CA THR A 43 1.38 1.21 7.21
C THR A 43 1.70 -0.16 6.59
N ILE A 44 2.27 -0.16 5.38
CA ILE A 44 2.78 -1.35 4.68
C ILE A 44 4.31 -1.28 4.55
N GLU A 45 4.98 -2.41 4.71
CA GLU A 45 6.33 -2.61 4.22
C GLU A 45 6.29 -3.31 2.86
N VAL A 46 7.11 -2.83 1.93
CA VAL A 46 7.30 -3.41 0.60
C VAL A 46 8.76 -3.88 0.46
N GLU A 47 8.97 -5.20 0.41
CA GLU A 47 10.27 -5.81 0.14
C GLU A 47 10.49 -5.84 -1.37
N VAL A 48 11.46 -5.05 -1.85
CA VAL A 48 11.81 -4.95 -3.27
C VAL A 48 12.99 -5.89 -3.59
N PRO A 49 12.82 -6.85 -4.51
CA PRO A 49 13.89 -7.75 -4.88
C PRO A 49 14.99 -7.02 -5.70
N PRO A 50 16.25 -7.47 -5.66
CA PRO A 50 17.39 -6.75 -6.24
C PRO A 50 17.31 -6.46 -7.74
N GLN A 51 16.52 -7.26 -8.47
CA GLN A 51 16.28 -7.08 -9.90
C GLN A 51 15.33 -5.91 -10.24
N LEU A 52 14.67 -5.33 -9.24
CA LEU A 52 13.77 -4.18 -9.42
C LEU A 52 14.42 -2.90 -8.85
N SER A 53 14.10 -1.77 -9.47
CA SER A 53 14.55 -0.47 -8.97
C SER A 53 13.70 -0.03 -7.78
N LEU A 54 14.34 0.21 -6.63
CA LEU A 54 13.68 0.72 -5.43
C LEU A 54 12.96 2.05 -5.71
N GLU A 55 13.63 3.01 -6.35
CA GLU A 55 13.06 4.32 -6.68
C GLU A 55 11.84 4.21 -7.60
N ALA A 56 11.86 3.27 -8.54
CA ALA A 56 10.73 3.06 -9.46
C ALA A 56 9.51 2.48 -8.72
N VAL A 57 9.73 1.53 -7.81
CA VAL A 57 8.65 0.96 -6.99
C VAL A 57 8.09 2.00 -6.03
N GLU A 58 8.95 2.77 -5.36
CA GLU A 58 8.54 3.86 -4.46
C GLU A 58 7.73 4.93 -5.19
N SER A 59 8.19 5.37 -6.37
CA SER A 59 7.45 6.33 -7.20
C SER A 59 6.06 5.81 -7.59
N GLU A 60 5.92 4.51 -7.81
CA GLU A 60 4.62 3.93 -8.13
C GLU A 60 3.70 3.84 -6.91
N CYS A 61 4.23 3.46 -5.74
CA CYS A 61 3.48 3.49 -4.49
C CYS A 61 2.85 4.88 -4.28
N HIS A 62 3.62 5.95 -4.45
CA HIS A 62 3.10 7.32 -4.30
C HIS A 62 1.99 7.65 -5.30
N LYS A 63 2.10 7.21 -6.56
CA LYS A 63 1.06 7.47 -7.57
C LYS A 63 -0.24 6.77 -7.24
N GLU A 64 -0.16 5.50 -6.85
CA GLU A 64 -1.35 4.71 -6.53
C GLU A 64 -2.01 5.20 -5.22
N CYS A 65 -1.23 5.66 -4.23
CA CYS A 65 -1.78 6.30 -3.02
C CYS A 65 -2.52 7.63 -3.27
N ILE A 66 -2.14 8.41 -4.29
CA ILE A 66 -2.80 9.70 -4.63
C ILE A 66 -4.03 9.49 -5.52
N ARG A 67 -4.06 8.39 -6.26
CA ARG A 67 -5.09 8.10 -7.26
C ARG A 67 -6.41 7.61 -6.65
N LEU A 68 -6.37 7.09 -5.41
CA LEU A 68 -7.52 6.58 -4.66
C LEU A 68 -8.31 7.69 -3.97
#